data_AF-A0A9E2X0Z2-F1
#
_entry.id   AF-A0A9E2X0Z2-F1
#
_cell.length_a   1.000
_cell.length_b   1.000
_cell.length_c   1.000
_cell.angle_alpha   90.00
_cell.angle_beta   90.00
_cell.angle_gamma   90.00
#
_symmetry.space_group_name_H-M   'P 1'
#
loop_
_entity.id
_entity.type
_entity.pdbx_description
1 polymer ?
#
loop_
_entity_poly.entity_id
_entity_poly.type
_entity_poly.pdbx_seq_one_letter_code
_entity_poly.pdbx_strand_id
1 'polypeptide(L)'
;MLKALHKDKKLKSLILAGIYVLMMVWLISCQEPANEVILPAESESFKKESTLGHYLHRLSLLDGSEDNIIDNASSLTVKLPVEVTVRGKQYVINSIEDLHPIQQVYNLNPYISDFMLIKFPIEVIKSDYSSIIINNQEELKQANAIAGNYLYDDIECIDFNYPVSLATYDLINQKAKTIKVENDQALLKAIMEFDENELISFNFPISITVNDFITSINSQIQLQSVIEDQLFECDENDRWYYSDDIILSDISLHLTDAPYPIDMIEEAKVTIDRIDVKTGAANDSVPYITLFNDTLTFDLLELTNGITTALSEVEIPVGTYDFFRVYVENGSILLKDGNFYDLKIPSGESSGILVKPNSPIIITEDGPNEFLFDFDLSRSFIPKGNPNNSAQINGFNFKPTIKISNSSETGTLKGTVTNITNTPVQGVQISLIAADTINAITFSEVDGKYAFLGLTAGDYIVQTEKTGYETSTEQAIISSNQETTIDIIISESQ
;
A
#
# COMPACT_ATOMS: atom_id res chain seq x y z
N MET A 1 55.87 94.29 -35.81
CA MET A 1 54.48 94.35 -36.32
C MET A 1 53.50 94.36 -35.14
N LEU A 2 53.59 95.36 -34.26
CA LEU A 2 52.73 95.52 -33.07
C LEU A 2 52.13 96.94 -33.00
N LYS A 3 51.93 97.56 -34.18
CA LYS A 3 51.47 98.94 -34.33
C LYS A 3 50.32 99.09 -35.36
N ALA A 4 49.50 98.05 -35.53
CA ALA A 4 48.40 98.08 -36.50
C ALA A 4 47.12 97.38 -36.00
N LEU A 5 46.76 97.51 -34.72
CA LEU A 5 45.57 96.86 -34.15
C LEU A 5 44.58 97.83 -33.47
N HIS A 6 44.49 99.07 -33.96
CA HIS A 6 43.55 100.05 -33.40
C HIS A 6 42.49 100.60 -34.35
N LYS A 7 42.37 100.09 -35.58
CA LYS A 7 41.39 100.67 -36.51
C LYS A 7 40.84 99.71 -37.52
N ASP A 8 40.28 98.59 -37.06
CA ASP A 8 39.25 97.96 -37.86
C ASP A 8 38.23 97.22 -37.00
N LYS A 9 37.06 97.84 -36.84
CA LYS A 9 35.90 97.25 -36.14
C LYS A 9 35.42 95.99 -36.86
N LYS A 10 35.65 95.89 -38.18
CA LYS A 10 35.33 94.70 -38.98
C LYS A 10 36.29 93.54 -38.72
N LEU A 11 37.58 93.81 -38.54
CA LEU A 11 38.57 92.75 -38.26
C LEU A 11 38.39 92.15 -36.85
N LYS A 12 38.05 92.97 -35.85
CA LYS A 12 37.69 92.46 -34.51
C LYS A 12 36.40 91.65 -34.55
N SER A 13 35.41 92.05 -35.35
CA SER A 13 34.16 91.30 -35.54
C SER A 13 34.40 89.95 -36.22
N LEU A 14 35.25 89.91 -37.26
CA LEU A 14 35.61 88.65 -37.95
C LEU A 14 36.45 87.71 -37.09
N ILE A 15 37.37 88.23 -36.27
CA ILE A 15 38.16 87.40 -35.34
C ILE A 15 37.27 86.89 -34.20
N LEU A 16 36.35 87.70 -33.68
CA LEU A 16 35.42 87.28 -32.62
C LEU A 16 34.39 86.26 -33.15
N ALA A 17 33.88 86.45 -34.37
CA ALA A 17 33.01 85.48 -35.04
C ALA A 17 33.75 84.19 -35.38
N GLY A 18 35.02 84.27 -35.81
CA GLY A 18 35.87 83.11 -36.05
C GLY A 18 36.16 82.32 -34.77
N ILE A 19 36.39 83.00 -33.64
CA ILE A 19 36.57 82.35 -32.33
C ILE A 19 35.24 81.73 -31.86
N TYR A 20 34.09 82.37 -32.09
CA TYR A 20 32.78 81.81 -31.72
C TYR A 20 32.43 80.57 -32.55
N VAL A 21 32.74 80.57 -33.85
CA VAL A 21 32.57 79.41 -34.73
C VAL A 21 33.55 78.29 -34.37
N LEU A 22 34.81 78.62 -34.04
CA LEU A 22 35.78 77.62 -33.59
C LEU A 22 35.41 77.04 -32.21
N MET A 23 34.87 77.86 -31.29
CA MET A 23 34.41 77.41 -29.97
C MET A 23 33.10 76.59 -30.06
N MET A 24 32.24 76.84 -31.06
CA MET A 24 31.09 75.99 -31.39
C MET A 24 31.52 74.64 -32.00
N VAL A 25 32.59 74.60 -32.80
CA VAL A 25 33.10 73.35 -33.41
C VAL A 25 33.79 72.45 -32.38
N TRP A 26 34.31 73.00 -31.27
CA TRP A 26 34.85 72.21 -30.15
C TRP A 26 33.77 71.63 -29.20
N LEU A 27 32.51 72.04 -29.34
CA LEU A 27 31.37 71.40 -28.65
C LEU A 27 30.73 70.28 -29.49
N ILE A 28 31.28 70.00 -30.68
CA ILE A 28 30.97 68.81 -31.48
C ILE A 28 32.20 67.90 -31.45
N SER A 29 32.77 67.68 -30.27
CA SER A 29 33.45 66.41 -30.03
C SER A 29 32.34 65.41 -29.75
N CYS A 30 32.22 64.37 -30.58
CA CYS A 30 31.30 63.28 -30.35
C CYS A 30 31.38 62.90 -28.88
N GLN A 31 30.31 63.17 -28.13
CA GLN A 31 29.94 62.24 -27.09
C GLN A 31 29.86 60.92 -27.85
N GLU A 32 30.80 60.00 -27.63
CA GLU A 32 30.49 58.59 -27.89
C GLU A 32 29.09 58.44 -27.28
N PRO A 33 28.06 58.01 -28.05
CA PRO A 33 26.86 57.59 -27.37
C PRO A 33 27.40 56.65 -26.30
N ALA A 34 27.09 56.92 -25.03
CA ALA A 34 27.16 55.82 -24.08
C ALA A 34 26.45 54.71 -24.83
N ASN A 35 27.15 53.63 -25.15
CA ASN A 35 26.51 52.45 -25.70
C ASN A 35 25.51 52.08 -24.61
N GLU A 36 24.31 52.65 -24.67
CA GLU A 36 23.13 52.07 -24.09
C GLU A 36 23.09 50.75 -24.81
N VAL A 37 23.59 49.73 -24.11
CA VAL A 37 23.39 48.36 -24.52
C VAL A 37 21.87 48.24 -24.57
N ILE A 38 21.31 48.33 -25.78
CA ILE A 38 19.91 48.04 -26.01
C ILE A 38 19.82 46.55 -25.72
N LEU A 39 19.40 46.24 -24.49
CA LEU A 39 19.13 44.86 -24.11
C LEU A 39 18.02 44.38 -25.04
N PRO A 40 18.18 43.20 -25.67
CA PRO A 40 17.08 42.56 -26.36
C PRO A 40 15.88 42.50 -25.41
N ALA A 41 14.67 42.65 -25.93
CA ALA A 41 13.48 42.42 -25.12
C ALA A 41 13.52 41.00 -24.52
N GLU A 42 12.89 40.79 -23.36
CA GLU A 42 12.81 39.45 -22.73
C GLU A 42 12.18 38.40 -23.67
N SER A 43 11.49 38.84 -24.72
CA SER A 43 10.98 37.99 -25.82
C SER A 43 12.07 37.37 -26.71
N GLU A 44 13.29 37.91 -26.70
CA GLU A 44 14.40 37.53 -27.57
C GLU A 44 15.57 36.87 -26.81
N SER A 45 15.69 37.14 -25.50
CA SER A 45 16.73 36.56 -24.64
C SER A 45 16.30 36.54 -23.17
N PHE A 46 16.88 35.64 -22.38
CA PHE A 46 16.62 35.49 -20.95
C PHE A 46 17.93 35.49 -20.14
N LYS A 47 17.81 35.68 -18.82
CA LYS A 47 18.90 35.52 -17.84
C LYS A 47 18.69 34.25 -17.04
N LYS A 48 19.75 33.69 -16.45
CA LYS A 48 19.64 32.48 -15.62
C LYS A 48 18.66 32.60 -14.44
N GLU A 49 18.55 33.80 -13.85
CA GLU A 49 17.65 34.08 -12.71
C GLU A 49 16.22 34.45 -13.16
N SER A 50 15.90 34.36 -14.46
CA SER A 50 14.53 34.56 -14.92
C SER A 50 13.69 33.32 -14.63
N THR A 51 12.36 33.47 -14.69
CA THR A 51 11.41 32.35 -14.58
C THR A 51 11.79 31.19 -15.50
N LEU A 52 12.12 31.50 -16.75
CA LEU A 52 12.51 30.49 -17.73
C LEU A 52 13.88 29.87 -17.43
N GLY A 53 14.84 30.65 -16.90
CA GLY A 53 16.09 30.09 -16.42
C GLY A 53 15.88 29.07 -15.29
N HIS A 54 14.96 29.34 -14.36
CA HIS A 54 14.57 28.40 -13.32
C HIS A 54 13.86 27.15 -13.87
N TYR A 55 12.94 27.29 -14.83
CA TYR A 55 12.31 26.12 -15.45
C TYR A 55 13.31 25.23 -16.18
N LEU A 56 14.24 25.83 -16.93
CA LEU A 56 15.27 25.07 -17.62
C LEU A 56 16.20 24.36 -16.65
N HIS A 57 16.51 24.97 -15.50
CA HIS A 57 17.24 24.28 -14.44
C HIS A 57 16.49 23.03 -13.99
N ARG A 58 15.20 23.15 -13.65
CA ARG A 58 14.36 22.02 -13.20
C ARG A 58 14.24 20.91 -14.26
N LEU A 59 13.94 21.26 -15.51
CA LEU A 59 13.87 20.32 -16.65
C LEU A 59 15.18 19.59 -16.95
N SER A 60 16.31 20.08 -16.43
CA SER A 60 17.62 19.48 -16.69
C SER A 60 18.12 18.60 -15.54
N LEU A 61 17.43 18.60 -14.39
CA LEU A 61 17.78 17.77 -13.24
C LEU A 61 17.55 16.30 -13.58
N LEU A 62 18.34 15.43 -12.95
CA LEU A 62 18.11 13.99 -13.04
C LEU A 62 16.96 13.58 -12.13
N ASP A 63 15.92 13.00 -12.75
CA ASP A 63 14.86 12.25 -12.08
C ASP A 63 15.42 10.94 -11.50
N GLY A 64 15.24 10.76 -10.18
CA GLY A 64 15.61 9.55 -9.44
C GLY A 64 14.40 8.79 -8.88
N SER A 65 13.18 9.09 -9.31
CA SER A 65 11.95 8.50 -8.78
C SER A 65 11.82 6.99 -9.04
N GLU A 66 12.44 6.48 -10.11
CA GLU A 66 12.36 5.09 -10.59
C GLU A 66 12.79 4.03 -9.56
N ASP A 67 13.68 4.37 -8.63
CA ASP A 67 14.18 3.44 -7.62
C ASP A 67 13.84 3.82 -6.18
N ASN A 68 12.82 4.67 -5.99
CA ASN A 68 12.27 5.06 -4.70
C ASN A 68 11.93 3.87 -3.77
N ILE A 69 11.70 2.67 -4.33
CA ILE A 69 11.50 1.44 -3.55
C ILE A 69 12.73 1.05 -2.72
N ILE A 70 13.92 1.43 -3.17
CA ILE A 70 15.19 1.12 -2.52
C ILE A 70 15.51 2.18 -1.48
N ASP A 71 15.49 3.46 -1.88
CA ASP A 71 16.05 4.54 -1.08
C ASP A 71 15.02 5.54 -0.54
N ASN A 72 13.80 5.55 -1.06
CA ASN A 72 12.72 6.47 -0.70
C ASN A 72 13.13 7.95 -0.89
N ALA A 73 13.74 8.30 -2.04
CA ALA A 73 14.02 9.68 -2.42
C ALA A 73 14.10 9.91 -3.94
N SER A 74 13.16 10.69 -4.51
CA SER A 74 13.17 11.01 -5.96
C SER A 74 14.39 11.81 -6.41
N SER A 75 15.08 12.49 -5.49
CA SER A 75 16.28 13.26 -5.82
C SER A 75 17.55 12.43 -6.00
N LEU A 76 17.47 11.13 -5.76
CA LEU A 76 18.59 10.20 -5.76
C LEU A 76 18.29 9.05 -6.70
N THR A 77 19.31 8.56 -7.39
CA THR A 77 19.25 7.33 -8.17
C THR A 77 20.29 6.35 -7.63
N VAL A 78 19.86 5.19 -7.15
CA VAL A 78 20.75 4.11 -6.73
C VAL A 78 21.41 3.49 -7.95
N LYS A 79 22.74 3.51 -7.97
CA LYS A 79 23.50 2.91 -9.05
C LYS A 79 23.51 1.39 -8.91
N LEU A 80 22.77 0.73 -9.80
CA LEU A 80 22.69 -0.73 -9.88
C LEU A 80 24.01 -1.36 -10.39
N PRO A 81 24.38 -2.58 -9.96
CA PRO A 81 23.58 -3.48 -9.14
C PRO A 81 23.70 -3.25 -7.63
N VAL A 82 22.63 -3.58 -6.88
CA VAL A 82 22.62 -3.60 -5.41
C VAL A 82 22.01 -4.88 -4.86
N GLU A 83 22.37 -5.23 -3.63
CA GLU A 83 21.76 -6.35 -2.90
C GLU A 83 20.81 -5.83 -1.83
N VAL A 84 19.58 -6.32 -1.81
CA VAL A 84 18.56 -5.97 -0.82
C VAL A 84 17.97 -7.23 -0.19
N THR A 85 17.58 -7.13 1.08
CA THR A 85 16.86 -8.20 1.78
C THR A 85 15.47 -7.70 2.15
N VAL A 86 14.45 -8.42 1.68
CA VAL A 86 13.04 -8.12 1.95
C VAL A 86 12.43 -9.35 2.60
N ARG A 87 11.85 -9.21 3.80
CA ARG A 87 11.24 -10.32 4.57
C ARG A 87 12.17 -11.54 4.73
N GLY A 88 13.47 -11.30 4.92
CA GLY A 88 14.49 -12.36 5.10
C GLY A 88 14.96 -13.06 3.81
N LYS A 89 14.42 -12.71 2.64
CA LYS A 89 14.90 -13.19 1.34
C LYS A 89 15.81 -12.16 0.68
N GLN A 90 16.93 -12.62 0.14
CA GLN A 90 17.89 -11.78 -0.59
C GLN A 90 17.51 -11.66 -2.06
N TYR A 91 17.67 -10.45 -2.59
CA TYR A 91 17.48 -10.07 -3.99
C TYR A 91 18.73 -9.34 -4.47
N VAL A 92 19.11 -9.58 -5.73
CA VAL A 92 20.16 -8.83 -6.43
C VAL A 92 19.45 -8.05 -7.52
N ILE A 93 19.47 -6.73 -7.42
CA ILE A 93 18.81 -5.82 -8.35
C ILE A 93 19.84 -5.38 -9.37
N ASN A 94 19.75 -5.88 -10.59
CA ASN A 94 20.67 -5.54 -11.68
C ASN A 94 20.08 -4.49 -12.64
N SER A 95 18.75 -4.42 -12.70
CA SER A 95 18.00 -3.42 -13.44
C SER A 95 16.71 -3.06 -12.70
N ILE A 96 16.03 -1.99 -13.13
CA ILE A 96 14.76 -1.54 -12.53
C ILE A 96 13.69 -2.63 -12.61
N GLU A 97 13.69 -3.46 -13.65
CA GLU A 97 12.72 -4.55 -13.79
C GLU A 97 12.82 -5.62 -12.69
N ASP A 98 13.99 -5.74 -12.03
CA ASP A 98 14.18 -6.63 -10.89
C ASP A 98 13.43 -6.14 -9.63
N LEU A 99 12.89 -4.91 -9.64
CA LEU A 99 12.07 -4.35 -8.57
C LEU A 99 10.61 -4.80 -8.65
N HIS A 100 10.09 -5.21 -9.81
CA HIS A 100 8.68 -5.63 -9.95
C HIS A 100 8.25 -6.73 -8.97
N PRO A 101 9.03 -7.82 -8.75
CA PRO A 101 8.68 -8.85 -7.79
C PRO A 101 8.70 -8.33 -6.34
N ILE A 102 9.48 -7.30 -6.05
CA ILE A 102 9.56 -6.66 -4.73
C ILE A 102 8.36 -5.74 -4.53
N GLN A 103 7.99 -4.96 -5.54
CA GLN A 103 6.78 -4.13 -5.54
C GLN A 103 5.53 -4.97 -5.25
N GLN A 104 5.40 -6.14 -5.86
CA GLN A 104 4.30 -7.08 -5.58
C GLN A 104 4.25 -7.52 -4.12
N VAL A 105 5.40 -7.67 -3.45
CA VAL A 105 5.47 -8.06 -2.04
C VAL A 105 5.00 -6.93 -1.12
N TYR A 106 5.34 -5.68 -1.43
CA TYR A 106 4.90 -4.48 -0.70
C TYR A 106 3.40 -4.21 -0.90
N ASN A 107 2.89 -4.37 -2.13
CA ASN A 107 1.47 -4.20 -2.44
C ASN A 107 0.58 -5.16 -1.62
N LEU A 108 1.06 -6.36 -1.27
CA LEU A 108 0.27 -7.32 -0.51
C LEU A 108 0.10 -6.98 0.98
N ASN A 109 0.91 -6.08 1.53
CA ASN A 109 0.73 -5.59 2.89
C ASN A 109 1.41 -4.22 3.07
N PRO A 110 0.68 -3.11 2.87
CA PRO A 110 1.23 -1.76 2.94
C PRO A 110 1.51 -1.27 4.38
N TYR A 111 1.07 -2.00 5.41
CA TYR A 111 1.12 -1.56 6.81
C TYR A 111 2.07 -2.36 7.71
N ILE A 112 2.68 -3.44 7.23
CA ILE A 112 3.80 -4.04 7.96
C ILE A 112 5.06 -3.24 7.66
N SER A 113 5.73 -2.80 8.73
CA SER A 113 7.08 -2.24 8.70
C SER A 113 8.13 -3.29 8.30
N ASP A 114 7.93 -3.96 7.17
CA ASP A 114 8.95 -4.81 6.59
C ASP A 114 9.98 -3.90 5.94
N PHE A 115 10.97 -3.54 6.74
CA PHE A 115 12.09 -2.73 6.29
C PHE A 115 12.86 -3.51 5.22
N MET A 116 12.98 -2.91 4.02
CA MET A 116 14.01 -3.34 3.08
C MET A 116 15.37 -3.09 3.72
N LEU A 117 16.21 -4.13 3.79
CA LEU A 117 17.58 -4.01 4.27
C LEU A 117 18.53 -3.97 3.09
N ILE A 118 19.12 -2.80 2.85
CA ILE A 118 20.13 -2.61 1.81
C ILE A 118 21.49 -3.10 2.32
N LYS A 119 22.21 -3.83 1.48
CA LYS A 119 23.61 -4.20 1.73
C LYS A 119 24.53 -3.07 1.29
N PHE A 120 25.01 -2.30 2.27
CA PHE A 120 25.98 -1.24 2.06
C PHE A 120 27.42 -1.77 1.87
N PRO A 121 28.31 -0.99 1.24
CA PRO A 121 28.08 0.34 0.67
C PRO A 121 27.36 0.31 -0.68
N ILE A 122 26.63 1.38 -0.99
CA ILE A 122 26.02 1.64 -2.32
C ILE A 122 26.53 2.97 -2.88
N GLU A 123 26.50 3.14 -4.21
CA GLU A 123 26.75 4.42 -4.87
C GLU A 123 25.40 5.00 -5.30
N VAL A 124 25.14 6.26 -4.96
CA VAL A 124 23.94 6.99 -5.41
C VAL A 124 24.35 8.19 -6.25
N ILE A 125 23.54 8.49 -7.25
CA ILE A 125 23.65 9.67 -8.13
C ILE A 125 22.62 10.68 -7.65
N LYS A 126 22.97 11.96 -7.57
CA LYS A 126 22.05 13.02 -7.19
C LYS A 126 21.42 13.68 -8.42
N SER A 127 20.37 14.48 -8.22
CA SER A 127 19.75 15.30 -9.28
C SER A 127 20.74 16.21 -10.05
N ASP A 128 21.88 16.57 -9.45
CA ASP A 128 22.94 17.35 -10.10
C ASP A 128 23.97 16.50 -10.89
N TYR A 129 23.69 15.21 -11.10
CA TYR A 129 24.54 14.19 -11.72
C TYR A 129 25.84 13.87 -10.97
N SER A 130 26.07 14.43 -9.77
CA SER A 130 27.20 14.04 -8.94
C SER A 130 26.92 12.72 -8.23
N SER A 131 27.95 11.88 -8.01
CA SER A 131 27.82 10.63 -7.27
C SER A 131 28.47 10.68 -5.90
N ILE A 132 27.86 9.97 -4.94
CA ILE A 132 28.39 9.78 -3.59
C ILE A 132 28.30 8.30 -3.19
N ILE A 133 29.23 7.86 -2.36
CA ILE A 133 29.18 6.51 -1.76
C ILE A 133 28.51 6.63 -0.39
N ILE A 134 27.47 5.81 -0.18
CA ILE A 134 26.72 5.69 1.06
C ILE A 134 27.15 4.40 1.76
N ASN A 135 27.66 4.51 2.98
CA ASN A 135 28.23 3.38 3.72
C ASN A 135 27.26 2.71 4.68
N ASN A 136 26.12 3.35 4.97
CA ASN A 136 25.11 2.84 5.89
C ASN A 136 23.76 3.58 5.72
N GLN A 137 22.73 3.06 6.38
CA GLN A 137 21.37 3.60 6.30
C GLN A 137 21.24 5.04 6.81
N GLU A 138 22.03 5.44 7.80
CA GLU A 138 21.96 6.81 8.35
C GLU A 138 22.57 7.84 7.38
N GLU A 139 23.63 7.47 6.66
CA GLU A 139 24.15 8.28 5.55
C GLU A 139 23.13 8.42 4.42
N LEU A 140 22.38 7.35 4.10
CA LEU A 140 21.31 7.41 3.10
C LEU A 140 20.21 8.39 3.53
N LYS A 141 19.70 8.25 4.76
CA LYS A 141 18.69 9.17 5.31
C LYS A 141 19.14 10.64 5.30
N GLN A 142 20.42 10.90 5.57
CA GLN A 142 20.97 12.25 5.52
C GLN A 142 21.05 12.78 4.09
N ALA A 143 21.35 11.94 3.11
CA ALA A 143 21.31 12.31 1.70
C ALA A 143 19.88 12.65 1.25
N ASN A 144 18.88 11.87 1.70
CA ASN A 144 17.47 12.09 1.38
C ASN A 144 16.89 13.34 2.03
N ALA A 145 17.30 13.69 3.25
CA ALA A 145 16.78 14.85 4.00
C ALA A 145 17.10 16.21 3.35
N ILE A 146 17.92 16.22 2.30
CA ILE A 146 18.26 17.42 1.53
C ILE A 146 17.23 17.67 0.41
N ALA A 147 16.41 16.67 0.07
CA ALA A 147 15.32 16.76 -0.90
C ALA A 147 13.98 17.08 -0.20
N GLY A 148 13.21 18.01 -0.76
CA GLY A 148 12.00 18.53 -0.13
C GLY A 148 11.87 20.06 -0.17
N ASN A 149 12.55 20.72 -1.11
CA ASN A 149 12.30 22.10 -1.44
C ASN A 149 11.82 22.17 -2.89
N TYR A 150 10.53 22.50 -3.08
CA TYR A 150 9.82 22.62 -4.37
C TYR A 150 10.49 23.51 -5.44
N LEU A 151 11.56 24.22 -5.08
CA LEU A 151 12.43 24.96 -6.01
C LEU A 151 13.48 24.08 -6.71
N TYR A 152 13.63 22.81 -6.31
CA TYR A 152 14.65 21.87 -6.78
C TYR A 152 14.06 20.54 -7.25
N ASP A 153 12.74 20.40 -7.27
CA ASP A 153 12.08 19.26 -7.89
C ASP A 153 12.24 19.43 -9.40
N ASP A 154 12.52 18.34 -10.10
CA ASP A 154 12.61 18.31 -11.55
C ASP A 154 11.23 18.53 -12.18
N ILE A 155 11.17 18.50 -13.52
CA ILE A 155 9.92 18.56 -14.27
C ILE A 155 9.96 17.38 -15.22
N GLU A 156 9.27 16.30 -14.89
CA GLU A 156 9.40 15.01 -15.61
C GLU A 156 8.60 14.98 -16.93
N CYS A 157 7.47 15.69 -16.98
CA CYS A 157 6.52 15.58 -18.10
C CYS A 157 6.96 16.27 -19.41
N ILE A 158 8.13 16.91 -19.44
CA ILE A 158 8.64 17.63 -20.60
C ILE A 158 10.12 17.33 -20.82
N ASP A 159 10.45 16.78 -21.99
CA ASP A 159 11.83 16.50 -22.38
C ASP A 159 12.30 17.37 -23.55
N PHE A 160 13.55 17.79 -23.53
CA PHE A 160 14.20 18.34 -24.71
C PHE A 160 14.59 17.22 -25.69
N ASN A 161 14.20 17.36 -26.96
CA ASN A 161 14.76 16.51 -28.00
C ASN A 161 16.12 17.07 -28.44
N TYR A 162 17.18 16.58 -27.80
CA TYR A 162 18.55 16.96 -28.09
C TYR A 162 19.02 16.53 -29.50
N PRO A 163 20.01 17.24 -30.08
CA PRO A 163 20.72 18.38 -29.50
C PRO A 163 20.02 19.72 -29.67
N VAL A 164 20.21 20.62 -28.70
CA VAL A 164 19.78 22.03 -28.75
C VAL A 164 21.00 22.95 -28.74
N SER A 165 20.85 24.17 -29.24
CA SER A 165 21.93 25.17 -29.27
C SER A 165 21.49 26.45 -28.57
N LEU A 166 22.36 26.96 -27.70
CA LEU A 166 22.19 28.19 -26.95
C LEU A 166 23.15 29.25 -27.49
N ALA A 167 22.63 30.40 -27.90
CA ALA A 167 23.42 31.60 -28.11
C ALA A 167 23.53 32.37 -26.78
N THR A 168 24.75 32.74 -26.39
CA THR A 168 25.00 33.59 -25.22
C THR A 168 25.69 34.88 -25.63
N TYR A 169 25.45 35.96 -24.88
CA TYR A 169 26.09 37.25 -25.04
C TYR A 169 26.48 37.83 -23.68
N ASP A 170 27.79 37.96 -23.43
CA ASP A 170 28.35 38.56 -22.22
C ASP A 170 28.29 40.09 -22.33
N LEU A 171 27.51 40.73 -21.45
CA LEU A 171 27.29 42.18 -21.46
C LEU A 171 28.53 43.00 -21.07
N ILE A 172 29.47 42.41 -20.33
CA ILE A 172 30.70 43.08 -19.86
C ILE A 172 31.77 42.98 -20.94
N ASN A 173 32.02 41.76 -21.42
CA ASN A 173 33.08 41.51 -22.41
C ASN A 173 32.62 41.71 -23.86
N GLN A 174 31.32 41.92 -24.09
CA GLN A 174 30.68 42.09 -25.40
C GLN A 174 31.00 40.93 -26.36
N LYS A 175 31.00 39.70 -25.83
CA LYS A 175 31.33 38.49 -26.60
C LYS A 175 30.10 37.61 -26.76
N ALA A 176 29.82 37.24 -28.01
CA ALA A 176 28.84 36.22 -28.34
C ALA A 176 29.49 34.84 -28.40
N LYS A 177 28.78 33.81 -27.94
CA LYS A 177 29.19 32.41 -28.03
C LYS A 177 27.97 31.56 -28.38
N THR A 178 28.19 30.42 -29.03
CA THR A 178 27.17 29.38 -29.19
C THR A 178 27.63 28.13 -28.48
N ILE A 179 26.75 27.54 -27.69
CA ILE A 179 26.97 26.33 -26.92
C ILE A 179 26.01 25.27 -27.47
N LYS A 180 26.55 24.11 -27.84
CA LYS A 180 25.76 22.95 -28.25
C LYS A 180 25.55 22.07 -27.02
N VAL A 181 24.31 21.71 -26.78
CA VAL A 181 23.88 20.90 -25.64
C VAL A 181 23.33 19.58 -26.18
N GLU A 182 23.83 18.46 -25.66
CA GLU A 182 23.56 17.12 -26.20
C GLU A 182 22.66 16.27 -25.28
N ASN A 183 22.47 16.68 -24.03
CA ASN A 183 21.65 16.02 -23.00
C ASN A 183 21.39 16.96 -21.82
N ASP A 184 20.53 16.55 -20.89
CA ASP A 184 20.13 17.32 -19.71
C ASP A 184 21.30 17.65 -18.79
N GLN A 185 22.23 16.72 -18.57
CA GLN A 185 23.45 17.01 -17.81
C GLN A 185 24.26 18.18 -18.41
N ALA A 186 24.39 18.22 -19.73
CA ALA A 186 25.06 19.32 -20.41
C ALA A 186 24.26 20.62 -20.34
N LEU A 187 22.92 20.55 -20.33
CA LEU A 187 22.04 21.71 -20.18
C LEU A 187 22.13 22.30 -18.77
N LEU A 188 22.01 21.46 -17.74
CA LEU A 188 22.13 21.83 -16.33
C LEU A 188 23.47 22.52 -16.09
N LYS A 189 24.55 21.89 -16.55
CA LYS A 189 25.90 22.46 -16.45
C LYS A 189 26.00 23.82 -17.12
N ALA A 190 25.46 23.96 -18.33
CA ALA A 190 25.49 25.25 -19.04
C ALA A 190 24.76 26.34 -18.24
N ILE A 191 23.57 26.04 -17.72
CA ILE A 191 22.76 26.98 -16.93
C ILE A 191 23.48 27.40 -15.64
N MET A 192 24.08 26.46 -14.92
CA MET A 192 24.79 26.72 -13.67
C MET A 192 26.09 27.52 -13.87
N GLU A 193 26.77 27.35 -15.02
CA GLU A 193 28.02 28.05 -15.33
C GLU A 193 27.81 29.49 -15.84
N PHE A 194 26.59 29.87 -16.21
CA PHE A 194 26.32 31.21 -16.74
C PHE A 194 26.50 32.32 -15.68
N ASP A 195 27.06 33.44 -16.12
CA ASP A 195 27.23 34.64 -15.29
C ASP A 195 25.91 35.44 -15.21
N GLU A 196 25.71 36.23 -14.15
CA GLU A 196 24.55 37.11 -13.99
C GLU A 196 24.44 38.18 -15.11
N ASN A 197 25.55 38.44 -15.80
CA ASN A 197 25.69 39.40 -16.90
C ASN A 197 25.60 38.76 -18.29
N GLU A 198 25.31 37.46 -18.39
CA GLU A 198 25.08 36.79 -19.68
C GLU A 198 23.60 36.82 -20.08
N LEU A 199 23.35 37.20 -21.33
CA LEU A 199 22.06 37.00 -22.00
C LEU A 199 22.09 35.69 -22.77
N ILE A 200 21.02 34.92 -22.68
CA ILE A 200 20.91 33.57 -23.25
C ILE A 200 19.69 33.52 -24.18
N SER A 201 19.80 32.79 -25.29
CA SER A 201 18.68 32.56 -26.21
C SER A 201 18.84 31.20 -26.87
N PHE A 202 17.75 30.46 -27.06
CA PHE A 202 17.79 29.25 -27.86
C PHE A 202 17.85 29.58 -29.35
N ASN A 203 18.62 28.78 -30.09
CA ASN A 203 18.59 28.79 -31.53
C ASN A 203 17.35 28.02 -32.02
N PHE A 204 16.24 28.74 -32.15
CA PHE A 204 14.98 28.18 -32.66
C PHE A 204 15.05 27.86 -34.16
N PRO A 205 14.24 26.89 -34.64
CA PRO A 205 13.31 26.07 -33.86
C PRO A 205 13.99 24.96 -33.07
N ILE A 206 13.38 24.56 -31.96
CA ILE A 206 13.74 23.38 -31.17
C ILE A 206 12.55 22.41 -31.09
N SER A 207 12.81 21.18 -30.66
CA SER A 207 11.78 20.17 -30.43
C SER A 207 11.81 19.75 -28.97
N ILE A 208 10.62 19.64 -28.37
CA ILE A 208 10.41 19.10 -27.04
C ILE A 208 9.36 17.99 -27.11
N THR A 209 9.42 17.03 -26.20
CA THR A 209 8.39 16.00 -26.03
C THR A 209 7.54 16.39 -24.83
N VAL A 210 6.22 16.39 -25.01
CA VAL A 210 5.23 16.70 -23.96
C VAL A 210 4.18 15.62 -24.01
N ASN A 211 3.98 14.87 -22.92
CA ASN A 211 3.03 13.74 -22.86
C ASN A 211 3.20 12.76 -24.04
N ASP A 212 4.44 12.34 -24.34
CA ASP A 212 4.82 11.48 -25.48
C ASP A 212 4.67 12.08 -26.88
N PHE A 213 4.26 13.35 -27.01
CA PHE A 213 4.10 14.02 -28.31
C PHE A 213 5.23 15.03 -28.57
N ILE A 214 5.91 14.86 -29.70
CA ILE A 214 6.95 15.81 -30.15
C ILE A 214 6.28 17.11 -30.64
N THR A 215 6.63 18.21 -29.99
CA THR A 215 6.14 19.56 -30.26
C THR A 215 7.29 20.46 -30.75
N SER A 216 7.05 21.21 -31.83
CA SER A 216 8.02 22.19 -32.33
C SER A 216 7.83 23.56 -31.68
N ILE A 217 8.91 24.09 -31.10
CA ILE A 217 8.97 25.38 -30.45
C ILE A 217 9.79 26.34 -31.31
N ASN A 218 9.24 27.53 -31.56
CA ASN A 218 9.79 28.50 -32.50
C ASN A 218 10.23 29.81 -31.84
N SER A 219 9.96 30.00 -30.55
CA SER A 219 10.35 31.20 -29.81
C SER A 219 10.46 30.94 -28.30
N GLN A 220 11.14 31.85 -27.61
CA GLN A 220 11.34 31.79 -26.16
C GLN A 220 10.01 31.90 -25.41
N ILE A 221 9.12 32.78 -25.87
CA ILE A 221 7.78 32.95 -25.30
C ILE A 221 6.96 31.67 -25.45
N GLN A 222 7.02 31.03 -26.62
CA GLN A 222 6.31 29.77 -26.84
C GLN A 222 6.86 28.68 -25.90
N LEU A 223 8.18 28.59 -25.73
CA LEU A 223 8.80 27.64 -24.80
C LEU A 223 8.28 27.84 -23.37
N GLN A 224 8.32 29.07 -22.86
CA GLN A 224 7.88 29.37 -21.51
C GLN A 224 6.40 29.04 -21.31
N SER A 225 5.54 29.45 -22.25
CA SER A 225 4.09 29.19 -22.18
C SER A 225 3.80 27.70 -22.16
N VAL A 226 4.48 26.90 -23.01
CA VAL A 226 4.25 25.45 -23.04
C VAL A 226 4.67 24.81 -21.72
N ILE A 227 5.79 25.24 -21.12
CA ILE A 227 6.20 24.75 -19.81
C ILE A 227 5.16 25.14 -18.74
N GLU A 228 4.78 26.41 -18.67
CA GLU A 228 3.81 26.93 -17.69
C GLU A 228 2.45 26.26 -17.78
N ASP A 229 1.95 26.00 -19.00
CA ASP A 229 0.67 25.34 -19.22
C ASP A 229 0.70 23.87 -18.76
N GLN A 230 1.86 23.21 -18.85
CA GLN A 230 2.01 21.81 -18.47
C GLN A 230 2.33 21.61 -17.00
N LEU A 231 2.88 22.60 -16.29
CA LEU A 231 3.17 22.51 -14.85
C LEU A 231 1.96 22.17 -13.97
N PHE A 232 0.73 22.38 -14.43
CA PHE A 232 -0.48 22.01 -13.70
C PHE A 232 -0.96 20.57 -13.95
N GLU A 233 -0.60 20.02 -15.11
CA GLU A 233 -0.95 18.66 -15.55
C GLU A 233 0.21 17.67 -15.36
N CYS A 234 1.41 18.19 -15.07
CA CYS A 234 2.59 17.43 -14.70
C CYS A 234 2.33 16.75 -13.36
N ASP A 235 2.00 15.46 -13.40
CA ASP A 235 2.13 14.63 -12.22
C ASP A 235 3.61 14.28 -12.09
N GLU A 236 4.30 14.96 -11.18
CA GLU A 236 5.73 14.75 -10.94
C GLU A 236 6.01 13.36 -10.35
N ASN A 237 4.98 12.51 -10.09
CA ASN A 237 5.08 11.13 -9.56
C ASN A 237 6.02 10.92 -8.36
N ASP A 238 6.45 12.02 -7.73
CA ASP A 238 7.45 12.14 -6.67
C ASP A 238 7.06 11.49 -5.35
N ARG A 239 5.81 11.03 -5.28
CA ARG A 239 5.31 10.32 -4.12
C ARG A 239 5.50 8.85 -4.39
N TRP A 240 6.31 8.23 -3.53
CA TRP A 240 6.18 6.82 -3.17
C TRP A 240 4.73 6.56 -2.74
N TYR A 241 3.89 6.25 -3.72
CA TYR A 241 2.51 5.90 -3.52
C TYR A 241 2.46 4.38 -3.39
N TYR A 242 2.19 3.91 -2.17
CA TYR A 242 1.51 2.64 -1.99
C TYR A 242 0.26 2.69 -2.88
N SER A 243 0.30 2.04 -4.04
CA SER A 243 -0.82 1.83 -4.97
C SER A 243 -2.17 2.28 -4.38
N ASP A 244 -2.66 3.44 -4.84
CA ASP A 244 -4.02 3.94 -4.58
C ASP A 244 -5.11 2.99 -5.12
N ASP A 245 -4.73 1.88 -5.77
CA ASP A 245 -5.64 0.90 -6.37
C ASP A 245 -5.90 -0.33 -5.48
N ILE A 246 -5.33 -0.40 -4.27
CA ILE A 246 -5.65 -1.48 -3.33
C ILE A 246 -6.84 -1.07 -2.48
N ILE A 247 -8.02 -1.47 -2.94
CA ILE A 247 -9.24 -1.41 -2.15
C ILE A 247 -9.09 -2.41 -1.00
N LEU A 248 -9.06 -1.90 0.22
CA LEU A 248 -9.11 -2.71 1.43
C LEU A 248 -10.55 -2.82 1.91
N SER A 249 -10.86 -3.91 2.61
CA SER A 249 -12.11 -4.04 3.32
C SER A 249 -11.88 -4.80 4.63
N ASP A 250 -12.69 -4.48 5.64
CA ASP A 250 -12.65 -5.14 6.94
C ASP A 250 -13.04 -6.60 6.79
N ILE A 251 -12.26 -7.49 7.42
CA ILE A 251 -12.62 -8.87 7.68
C ILE A 251 -12.75 -9.08 9.19
N SER A 252 -13.89 -9.65 9.61
CA SER A 252 -14.14 -10.00 11.01
C SER A 252 -14.14 -11.51 11.18
N LEU A 253 -13.39 -11.99 12.17
CA LEU A 253 -13.29 -13.42 12.50
C LEU A 253 -13.96 -13.66 13.85
N HIS A 254 -14.85 -14.65 13.91
CA HIS A 254 -15.53 -15.07 15.13
C HIS A 254 -15.31 -16.56 15.41
N LEU A 255 -15.25 -16.94 16.68
CA LEU A 255 -15.13 -18.33 17.14
C LEU A 255 -16.45 -18.79 17.77
N THR A 256 -16.86 -20.01 17.47
CA THR A 256 -17.93 -20.76 18.12
C THR A 256 -17.55 -22.24 18.22
N ASP A 257 -18.32 -23.03 18.96
CA ASP A 257 -18.16 -24.49 19.04
C ASP A 257 -19.36 -25.23 18.44
N ALA A 258 -19.09 -26.36 17.80
CA ALA A 258 -20.06 -27.38 17.42
C ALA A 258 -20.17 -28.39 18.57
N PRO A 259 -21.15 -28.23 19.48
CA PRO A 259 -21.19 -29.00 20.72
C PRO A 259 -21.44 -30.48 20.48
N TYR A 260 -20.88 -31.30 21.38
CA TYR A 260 -21.12 -32.73 21.46
C TYR A 260 -21.31 -33.15 22.92
N PRO A 261 -22.19 -34.11 23.23
CA PRO A 261 -22.63 -34.36 24.59
C PRO A 261 -21.62 -35.28 25.29
N ILE A 262 -20.52 -34.71 25.73
CA ILE A 262 -19.62 -35.39 26.65
C ILE A 262 -19.89 -34.80 28.04
N ASP A 263 -20.96 -35.26 28.69
CA ASP A 263 -21.41 -34.78 30.01
C ASP A 263 -20.35 -34.92 31.12
N MET A 264 -19.24 -35.63 30.84
CA MET A 264 -18.11 -35.75 31.76
C MET A 264 -17.06 -34.64 31.63
N ILE A 265 -17.14 -33.75 30.64
CA ILE A 265 -16.21 -32.63 30.50
C ILE A 265 -16.70 -31.46 31.36
N GLU A 266 -15.79 -30.87 32.11
CA GLU A 266 -16.00 -29.65 32.92
C GLU A 266 -15.44 -28.41 32.23
N GLU A 267 -14.26 -28.52 31.58
CA GLU A 267 -13.66 -27.45 30.78
C GLU A 267 -13.01 -28.03 29.51
N ALA A 268 -13.11 -27.33 28.37
CA ALA A 268 -12.44 -27.69 27.14
C ALA A 268 -11.78 -26.45 26.50
N LYS A 269 -10.50 -26.25 26.81
CA LYS A 269 -9.77 -25.04 26.43
C LYS A 269 -8.89 -25.27 25.21
N VAL A 270 -8.82 -24.25 24.36
CA VAL A 270 -7.93 -24.18 23.20
C VAL A 270 -7.19 -22.84 23.20
N THR A 271 -5.89 -22.88 22.93
CA THR A 271 -5.05 -21.68 22.81
C THR A 271 -4.70 -21.45 21.34
N ILE A 272 -5.13 -20.33 20.79
CA ILE A 272 -4.88 -19.89 19.41
C ILE A 272 -3.87 -18.75 19.47
N ASP A 273 -2.80 -18.84 18.68
CA ASP A 273 -1.68 -17.88 18.62
C ASP A 273 -1.68 -17.04 17.34
N ARG A 274 -2.11 -17.62 16.21
CA ARG A 274 -2.12 -16.92 14.92
C ARG A 274 -3.19 -17.45 13.98
N ILE A 275 -3.76 -16.55 13.17
CA ILE A 275 -4.60 -16.92 12.02
C ILE A 275 -4.08 -16.18 10.80
N ASP A 276 -3.79 -16.93 9.75
CA ASP A 276 -3.42 -16.39 8.45
C ASP A 276 -4.46 -16.73 7.37
N VAL A 277 -4.47 -15.98 6.27
CA VAL A 277 -5.20 -16.28 5.02
C VAL A 277 -4.25 -16.26 3.82
N LYS A 278 -4.52 -17.06 2.79
CA LYS A 278 -3.68 -17.12 1.58
C LYS A 278 -4.51 -17.31 0.31
N THR A 279 -4.05 -16.70 -0.79
CA THR A 279 -4.62 -16.87 -2.13
C THR A 279 -4.13 -18.14 -2.80
N GLY A 280 -4.95 -18.71 -3.69
CA GLY A 280 -4.66 -19.92 -4.46
C GLY A 280 -3.80 -19.77 -5.68
N ALA A 281 -3.19 -18.60 -5.92
CA ALA A 281 -2.44 -18.36 -7.13
C ALA A 281 -1.35 -19.42 -7.31
N ALA A 282 -1.19 -19.94 -8.53
CA ALA A 282 -0.40 -21.12 -8.89
C ALA A 282 1.11 -21.06 -8.52
N ASN A 283 1.57 -19.95 -7.95
CA ASN A 283 2.92 -19.77 -7.46
C ASN A 283 2.88 -19.58 -5.93
N ASP A 284 3.57 -20.47 -5.22
CA ASP A 284 3.74 -20.47 -3.76
C ASP A 284 4.42 -19.19 -3.19
N SER A 285 4.78 -18.26 -4.10
CA SER A 285 5.46 -16.99 -3.84
C SER A 285 4.57 -15.92 -3.17
N VAL A 286 3.24 -16.07 -3.18
CA VAL A 286 2.35 -15.15 -2.45
C VAL A 286 2.37 -15.52 -0.95
N PRO A 287 2.84 -14.61 -0.07
CA PRO A 287 2.89 -14.87 1.37
C PRO A 287 1.49 -14.92 1.99
N TYR A 288 1.45 -15.45 3.20
CA TYR A 288 0.29 -15.37 4.08
C TYR A 288 -0.01 -13.93 4.48
N ILE A 289 -1.29 -13.57 4.58
CA ILE A 289 -1.73 -12.36 5.27
C ILE A 289 -2.16 -12.78 6.68
N THR A 290 -1.52 -12.20 7.70
CA THR A 290 -1.86 -12.49 9.10
C THR A 290 -3.05 -11.65 9.54
N LEU A 291 -4.10 -12.34 9.99
CA LEU A 291 -5.36 -11.75 10.44
C LEU A 291 -5.44 -11.63 11.96
N PHE A 292 -4.74 -12.51 12.67
CA PHE A 292 -4.69 -12.54 14.13
C PHE A 292 -3.29 -12.97 14.56
N ASN A 293 -2.68 -12.28 15.52
CA ASN A 293 -1.33 -12.56 16.01
C ASN A 293 -1.22 -12.20 17.50
N ASP A 294 -1.97 -12.92 18.32
CA ASP A 294 -1.95 -12.82 19.77
C ASP A 294 -2.17 -14.22 20.36
N THR A 295 -1.81 -14.45 21.62
CA THR A 295 -2.02 -15.75 22.27
C THR A 295 -3.22 -15.70 23.19
N LEU A 296 -4.35 -16.24 22.72
CA LEU A 296 -5.61 -16.25 23.46
C LEU A 296 -6.10 -17.67 23.71
N THR A 297 -6.57 -17.92 24.94
CA THR A 297 -7.17 -19.19 25.36
C THR A 297 -8.68 -19.04 25.49
N PHE A 298 -9.43 -19.93 24.86
CA PHE A 298 -10.89 -19.96 24.87
C PHE A 298 -11.39 -21.26 25.48
N ASP A 299 -12.44 -21.20 26.31
CA ASP A 299 -13.19 -22.38 26.73
C ASP A 299 -14.33 -22.62 25.74
N LEU A 300 -14.25 -23.71 24.98
CA LEU A 300 -15.20 -24.03 23.92
C LEU A 300 -16.60 -24.32 24.47
N LEU A 301 -16.70 -24.75 25.74
CA LEU A 301 -18.00 -24.99 26.37
C LEU A 301 -18.79 -23.70 26.61
N GLU A 302 -18.14 -22.53 26.61
CA GLU A 302 -18.81 -21.23 26.71
C GLU A 302 -19.30 -20.69 25.35
N LEU A 303 -18.91 -21.34 24.25
CA LEU A 303 -19.13 -20.86 22.87
C LEU A 303 -20.13 -21.71 22.09
N THR A 304 -21.03 -22.40 22.79
CA THR A 304 -22.05 -23.26 22.18
C THR A 304 -23.39 -22.54 22.01
N ASN A 305 -24.34 -23.16 21.30
CA ASN A 305 -25.73 -22.69 21.21
C ASN A 305 -25.92 -21.24 20.76
N GLY A 306 -25.14 -20.84 19.76
CA GLY A 306 -25.26 -19.53 19.13
C GLY A 306 -24.44 -18.44 19.80
N ILE A 307 -23.68 -18.77 20.85
CA ILE A 307 -22.71 -17.87 21.45
C ILE A 307 -21.44 -17.85 20.60
N THR A 308 -20.98 -16.65 20.26
CA THR A 308 -19.73 -16.43 19.52
C THR A 308 -18.85 -15.43 20.25
N THR A 309 -17.55 -15.48 19.98
CA THR A 309 -16.60 -14.46 20.44
C THR A 309 -15.77 -13.94 19.27
N ALA A 310 -15.45 -12.65 19.25
CA ALA A 310 -14.60 -12.07 18.23
C ALA A 310 -13.14 -12.51 18.45
N LEU A 311 -12.48 -12.93 17.37
CA LEU A 311 -11.06 -13.28 17.34
C LEU A 311 -10.22 -12.11 16.84
N SER A 312 -10.66 -11.46 15.76
CA SER A 312 -9.94 -10.34 15.14
C SER A 312 -10.85 -9.56 14.19
N GLU A 313 -10.50 -8.30 13.99
CA GLU A 313 -11.08 -7.39 13.01
C GLU A 313 -9.92 -6.61 12.38
N VAL A 314 -9.67 -6.81 11.09
CA VAL A 314 -8.55 -6.21 10.36
C VAL A 314 -8.92 -5.87 8.93
N GLU A 315 -8.24 -4.90 8.33
CA GLU A 315 -8.38 -4.59 6.91
C GLU A 315 -7.44 -5.46 6.05
N ILE A 316 -7.97 -6.06 4.99
CA ILE A 316 -7.19 -6.79 3.99
C ILE A 316 -7.64 -6.44 2.56
N PRO A 317 -6.79 -6.68 1.54
CA PRO A 317 -7.17 -6.43 0.15
C PRO A 317 -8.44 -7.18 -0.27
N VAL A 318 -9.34 -6.49 -0.98
CA VAL A 318 -10.46 -7.14 -1.65
C VAL A 318 -9.93 -8.18 -2.64
N GLY A 319 -10.61 -9.31 -2.74
CA GLY A 319 -10.16 -10.39 -3.60
C GLY A 319 -10.62 -11.77 -3.16
N THR A 320 -10.05 -12.79 -3.80
CA THR A 320 -10.37 -14.19 -3.54
C THR A 320 -9.20 -14.90 -2.88
N TYR A 321 -9.50 -15.62 -1.80
CA TYR A 321 -8.57 -16.41 -1.02
C TYR A 321 -9.03 -17.87 -0.97
N ASP A 322 -8.10 -18.79 -0.71
CA ASP A 322 -8.35 -20.23 -0.81
C ASP A 322 -8.56 -20.90 0.53
N PHE A 323 -7.77 -20.50 1.54
CA PHE A 323 -7.77 -21.15 2.84
C PHE A 323 -7.27 -20.23 3.93
N PHE A 324 -7.76 -20.50 5.14
CA PHE A 324 -7.19 -20.00 6.37
C PHE A 324 -6.15 -20.98 6.90
N ARG A 325 -5.16 -20.48 7.63
CA ARG A 325 -4.19 -21.27 8.36
C ARG A 325 -4.25 -20.86 9.83
N VAL A 326 -4.78 -21.74 10.66
CA VAL A 326 -4.98 -21.50 12.09
C VAL A 326 -3.86 -22.18 12.85
N TYR A 327 -3.11 -21.43 13.63
CA TYR A 327 -2.10 -21.95 14.51
C TYR A 327 -2.75 -22.12 15.88
N VAL A 328 -2.54 -23.31 16.45
CA VAL A 328 -3.07 -23.70 17.76
C VAL A 328 -1.84 -24.15 18.54
N GLU A 329 -1.62 -23.51 19.68
CA GLU A 329 -0.47 -23.81 20.55
C GLU A 329 -0.73 -25.11 21.32
N ASN A 330 -1.85 -25.17 22.02
CA ASN A 330 -2.23 -26.28 22.86
C ASN A 330 -3.75 -26.37 23.05
N GLY A 331 -4.20 -27.49 23.61
CA GLY A 331 -5.54 -27.65 24.14
C GLY A 331 -5.50 -28.37 25.48
N SER A 332 -6.55 -28.22 26.29
CA SER A 332 -6.65 -28.92 27.58
C SER A 332 -8.08 -29.32 27.89
N ILE A 333 -8.23 -30.46 28.54
CA ILE A 333 -9.52 -30.99 29.00
C ILE A 333 -9.47 -31.20 30.51
N LEU A 334 -10.46 -30.66 31.22
CA LEU A 334 -10.76 -31.02 32.60
C LEU A 334 -12.03 -31.87 32.61
N LEU A 335 -11.96 -33.06 33.22
CA LEU A 335 -13.14 -33.89 33.46
C LEU A 335 -13.76 -33.55 34.81
N LYS A 336 -15.09 -33.75 34.94
CA LYS A 336 -15.85 -33.53 36.19
C LYS A 336 -15.40 -34.40 37.37
N ASP A 337 -14.62 -35.46 37.11
CA ASP A 337 -14.00 -36.28 38.15
C ASP A 337 -12.64 -35.74 38.65
N GLY A 338 -12.23 -34.57 38.13
CA GLY A 338 -11.01 -33.85 38.48
C GLY A 338 -9.78 -34.24 37.65
N ASN A 339 -9.88 -35.18 36.71
CA ASN A 339 -8.76 -35.54 35.85
C ASN A 339 -8.48 -34.43 34.83
N PHE A 340 -7.24 -33.95 34.79
CA PHE A 340 -6.78 -32.91 33.87
C PHE A 340 -5.83 -33.48 32.81
N TYR A 341 -6.04 -33.08 31.56
CA TYR A 341 -5.24 -33.48 30.42
C TYR A 341 -4.74 -32.25 29.66
N ASP A 342 -3.43 -32.04 29.69
CA ASP A 342 -2.73 -31.06 28.85
C ASP A 342 -2.32 -31.72 27.52
N LEU A 343 -2.74 -31.13 26.40
CA LEU A 343 -2.66 -31.72 25.07
C LEU A 343 -1.87 -30.80 24.14
N LYS A 344 -0.59 -31.14 23.99
CA LYS A 344 0.31 -30.45 23.05
C LYS A 344 0.12 -30.96 21.64
N ILE A 345 0.27 -30.07 20.66
CA ILE A 345 0.26 -30.43 19.24
C ILE A 345 1.72 -30.59 18.81
N PRO A 346 2.21 -31.81 18.50
CA PRO A 346 3.64 -32.05 18.19
C PRO A 346 4.19 -31.27 16.98
N SER A 347 3.31 -30.74 16.12
CA SER A 347 3.66 -30.01 14.88
C SER A 347 2.83 -28.74 14.63
N GLY A 348 1.84 -28.43 15.48
CA GLY A 348 0.82 -27.39 15.25
C GLY A 348 1.40 -25.98 15.25
N GLU A 349 2.30 -25.70 16.20
CA GLU A 349 3.00 -24.41 16.33
C GLU A 349 3.81 -24.06 15.07
N SER A 350 4.38 -25.05 14.38
CA SER A 350 5.30 -24.81 13.25
C SER A 350 4.63 -24.81 11.88
N SER A 351 3.57 -25.62 11.69
CA SER A 351 2.93 -25.77 10.39
C SER A 351 1.52 -25.23 10.34
N GLY A 352 0.86 -24.92 11.45
CA GLY A 352 -0.57 -24.53 11.45
C GLY A 352 -1.51 -25.60 10.87
N ILE A 353 -2.80 -25.45 11.15
CA ILE A 353 -3.89 -26.25 10.58
C ILE A 353 -4.43 -25.51 9.37
N LEU A 354 -4.42 -26.19 8.22
CA LEU A 354 -5.02 -25.66 7.00
C LEU A 354 -6.53 -25.89 7.04
N VAL A 355 -7.31 -24.82 6.97
CA VAL A 355 -8.77 -24.85 7.00
C VAL A 355 -9.32 -24.29 5.69
N LYS A 356 -9.99 -25.16 4.94
CA LYS A 356 -10.61 -24.83 3.66
C LYS A 356 -12.12 -24.73 3.83
N PRO A 357 -12.72 -23.57 3.52
CA PRO A 357 -14.18 -23.46 3.45
C PRO A 357 -14.74 -24.23 2.24
N ASN A 358 -16.04 -24.52 2.29
CA ASN A 358 -16.74 -25.18 1.19
C ASN A 358 -17.04 -24.23 0.02
N SER A 359 -17.07 -22.91 0.29
CA SER A 359 -17.15 -21.83 -0.69
C SER A 359 -15.82 -21.08 -0.75
N PRO A 360 -15.46 -20.43 -1.87
CA PRO A 360 -14.31 -19.54 -1.93
C PRO A 360 -14.38 -18.43 -0.88
N ILE A 361 -13.24 -18.02 -0.32
CA ILE A 361 -13.18 -16.87 0.59
C ILE A 361 -13.15 -15.64 -0.31
N ILE A 362 -14.20 -14.82 -0.27
CA ILE A 362 -14.29 -13.61 -1.08
C ILE A 362 -14.40 -12.42 -0.14
N ILE A 363 -13.48 -11.48 -0.30
CA ILE A 363 -13.50 -10.18 0.39
C ILE A 363 -13.97 -9.15 -0.63
N THR A 364 -15.06 -8.47 -0.31
CA THR A 364 -15.70 -7.47 -1.17
C THR A 364 -15.65 -6.11 -0.50
N GLU A 365 -15.68 -5.04 -1.31
CA GLU A 365 -15.62 -3.65 -0.82
C GLU A 365 -16.78 -3.33 0.14
N ASP A 366 -18.02 -3.65 -0.26
CA ASP A 366 -19.25 -3.28 0.46
C ASP A 366 -19.88 -4.42 1.29
N GLY A 367 -19.32 -5.63 1.25
CA GLY A 367 -19.94 -6.80 1.86
C GLY A 367 -19.55 -6.97 3.33
N PRO A 368 -20.41 -7.58 4.16
CA PRO A 368 -19.97 -8.05 5.47
C PRO A 368 -19.01 -9.23 5.23
N ASN A 369 -17.71 -9.00 5.37
CA ASN A 369 -16.69 -10.04 5.28
C ASN A 369 -16.50 -10.70 6.66
N GLU A 370 -17.58 -11.29 7.17
CA GLU A 370 -17.60 -11.92 8.48
C GLU A 370 -17.50 -13.45 8.35
N PHE A 371 -16.52 -14.02 9.03
CA PHE A 371 -16.25 -15.46 9.01
C PHE A 371 -16.37 -16.07 10.39
N LEU A 372 -17.18 -17.13 10.47
CA LEU A 372 -17.37 -17.92 11.67
C LEU A 372 -16.50 -19.18 11.62
N PHE A 373 -15.64 -19.32 12.61
CA PHE A 373 -14.80 -20.48 12.88
C PHE A 373 -15.52 -21.36 13.89
N ASP A 374 -16.10 -22.43 13.38
CA ASP A 374 -16.84 -23.43 14.14
C ASP A 374 -15.87 -24.56 14.53
N PHE A 375 -15.38 -24.51 15.76
CA PHE A 375 -14.47 -25.51 16.31
C PHE A 375 -15.29 -26.73 16.74
N ASP A 376 -14.91 -27.93 16.30
CA ASP A 376 -15.63 -29.14 16.69
C ASP A 376 -14.92 -29.82 17.85
N LEU A 377 -15.40 -29.59 19.08
CA LEU A 377 -14.82 -30.18 20.29
C LEU A 377 -14.70 -31.71 20.19
N SER A 378 -15.72 -32.42 19.69
CA SER A 378 -15.73 -33.89 19.67
C SER A 378 -14.72 -34.52 18.73
N ARG A 379 -14.54 -33.90 17.55
CA ARG A 379 -13.55 -34.34 16.57
C ARG A 379 -12.17 -33.82 16.92
N SER A 380 -12.09 -32.77 17.73
CA SER A 380 -10.83 -32.22 18.20
C SER A 380 -10.26 -32.97 19.39
N PHE A 381 -11.07 -33.36 20.36
CA PHE A 381 -10.65 -34.03 21.58
C PHE A 381 -11.16 -35.47 21.61
N ILE A 382 -10.42 -36.37 20.97
CA ILE A 382 -10.85 -37.77 20.81
C ILE A 382 -10.38 -38.59 22.03
N PRO A 383 -11.28 -39.08 22.89
CA PRO A 383 -10.89 -39.82 24.10
C PRO A 383 -10.23 -41.16 23.78
N LYS A 384 -9.22 -41.53 24.59
CA LYS A 384 -8.56 -42.84 24.57
C LYS A 384 -9.19 -43.76 25.60
N GLY A 385 -10.12 -44.59 25.16
CA GLY A 385 -10.87 -45.50 26.03
C GLY A 385 -12.35 -45.46 25.71
N ASN A 386 -13.19 -45.76 26.71
CA ASN A 386 -14.64 -45.69 26.54
C ASN A 386 -15.12 -44.24 26.73
N PRO A 387 -15.65 -43.56 25.69
CA PRO A 387 -16.12 -42.19 25.78
C PRO A 387 -17.34 -42.01 26.70
N ASN A 388 -18.00 -43.10 27.09
CA ASN A 388 -19.17 -43.09 27.96
C ASN A 388 -18.83 -43.38 29.43
N ASN A 389 -17.55 -43.55 29.77
CA ASN A 389 -17.10 -43.82 31.14
C ASN A 389 -15.76 -43.12 31.42
N SER A 390 -15.80 -42.02 32.18
CA SER A 390 -14.61 -41.20 32.48
C SER A 390 -13.49 -41.99 33.16
N ALA A 391 -13.82 -42.96 34.02
CA ALA A 391 -12.84 -43.81 34.70
C ALA A 391 -12.06 -44.75 33.74
N GLN A 392 -12.50 -44.87 32.49
CA GLN A 392 -11.83 -45.65 31.44
C GLN A 392 -11.16 -44.75 30.39
N ILE A 393 -11.20 -43.44 30.55
CA ILE A 393 -10.45 -42.50 29.72
C ILE A 393 -9.03 -42.41 30.28
N ASN A 394 -8.06 -42.82 29.47
CA ASN A 394 -6.65 -42.80 29.83
C ASN A 394 -5.88 -41.67 29.11
N GLY A 395 -6.59 -40.72 28.52
CA GLY A 395 -6.04 -39.59 27.77
C GLY A 395 -6.90 -39.19 26.57
N PHE A 396 -6.43 -38.20 25.81
CA PHE A 396 -7.06 -37.74 24.58
C PHE A 396 -6.04 -37.75 23.43
N ASN A 397 -6.55 -37.85 22.20
CA ASN A 397 -5.85 -37.43 21.00
C ASN A 397 -6.40 -36.06 20.62
N PHE A 398 -5.52 -35.07 20.52
CA PHE A 398 -5.91 -33.72 20.12
C PHE A 398 -5.64 -33.52 18.63
N LYS A 399 -6.71 -33.23 17.88
CA LYS A 399 -6.70 -33.00 16.43
C LYS A 399 -7.67 -31.85 16.09
N PRO A 400 -7.26 -30.58 16.29
CA PRO A 400 -8.10 -29.41 15.99
C PRO A 400 -8.84 -29.55 14.66
N THR A 401 -10.17 -29.54 14.74
CA THR A 401 -11.06 -29.69 13.60
C THR A 401 -11.95 -28.47 13.57
N ILE A 402 -11.78 -27.63 12.56
CA ILE A 402 -12.46 -26.34 12.43
C ILE A 402 -13.21 -26.34 11.11
N LYS A 403 -14.48 -25.91 11.14
CA LYS A 403 -15.28 -25.58 9.96
C LYS A 403 -15.38 -24.07 9.86
N ILE A 404 -15.36 -23.55 8.63
CA ILE A 404 -15.46 -22.11 8.39
C ILE A 404 -16.69 -21.84 7.52
N SER A 405 -17.44 -20.80 7.88
CA SER A 405 -18.57 -20.29 7.11
C SER A 405 -18.50 -18.77 6.99
N ASN A 406 -18.88 -18.24 5.83
CA ASN A 406 -19.15 -16.82 5.66
C ASN A 406 -20.55 -16.53 6.22
N SER A 407 -20.65 -15.68 7.24
CA SER A 407 -21.90 -15.36 7.92
C SER A 407 -22.94 -14.73 6.97
N SER A 408 -22.49 -14.00 5.96
CA SER A 408 -23.35 -13.39 4.93
C SER A 408 -23.95 -14.41 3.95
N GLU A 409 -23.29 -15.56 3.78
CA GLU A 409 -23.74 -16.63 2.86
C GLU A 409 -24.47 -17.76 3.59
N THR A 410 -24.49 -17.73 4.91
CA THR A 410 -25.07 -18.79 5.76
C THR A 410 -26.19 -18.25 6.64
N GLY A 411 -27.06 -19.13 7.11
CA GLY A 411 -28.16 -18.81 8.00
C GLY A 411 -28.00 -19.45 9.37
N THR A 412 -28.88 -19.03 10.28
CA THR A 412 -28.95 -19.53 11.66
C THR A 412 -30.26 -20.26 11.86
N LEU A 413 -30.23 -21.44 12.50
CA LEU A 413 -31.43 -22.11 13.02
C LEU A 413 -31.39 -22.08 14.53
N LYS A 414 -32.46 -21.61 15.18
CA LYS A 414 -32.59 -21.66 16.63
C LYS A 414 -34.00 -22.05 17.05
N GLY A 415 -34.18 -22.36 18.32
CA GLY A 415 -35.50 -22.61 18.88
C GLY A 415 -35.43 -23.14 20.29
N THR A 416 -36.58 -23.59 20.78
CA THR A 416 -36.71 -24.16 22.13
C THR A 416 -37.32 -25.55 22.06
N VAL A 417 -36.76 -26.50 22.81
CA VAL A 417 -37.37 -27.82 23.02
C VAL A 417 -38.16 -27.83 24.32
N THR A 418 -39.44 -28.16 24.23
CA THR A 418 -40.34 -28.27 25.38
C THR A 418 -41.06 -29.61 25.38
N ASN A 419 -41.57 -30.04 26.54
CA ASN A 419 -42.48 -31.17 26.61
C ASN A 419 -43.93 -30.74 26.31
N ILE A 420 -44.87 -31.70 26.30
CA ILE A 420 -46.31 -31.44 26.08
C ILE A 420 -46.98 -30.48 27.08
N THR A 421 -46.29 -30.13 28.18
CA THR A 421 -46.74 -29.15 29.19
C THR A 421 -46.05 -27.79 29.05
N ASN A 422 -45.34 -27.55 27.93
CA ASN A 422 -44.51 -26.37 27.67
C ASN A 422 -43.38 -26.15 28.69
N THR A 423 -42.90 -27.22 29.33
CA THR A 423 -41.72 -27.14 30.21
C THR A 423 -40.47 -27.38 29.34
N PRO A 424 -39.44 -26.51 29.42
CA PRO A 424 -38.19 -26.73 28.72
C PRO A 424 -37.53 -28.07 29.06
N VAL A 425 -36.94 -28.73 28.07
CA VAL A 425 -36.23 -30.00 28.26
C VAL A 425 -34.77 -29.82 27.89
N GLN A 426 -33.89 -29.91 28.89
CA GLN A 426 -32.44 -29.85 28.72
C GLN A 426 -31.87 -31.15 28.15
N GLY A 427 -30.79 -31.06 27.37
CA GLY A 427 -29.99 -32.20 26.91
C GLY A 427 -30.76 -33.11 25.96
N VAL A 428 -31.64 -32.52 25.14
CA VAL A 428 -32.18 -33.17 23.96
C VAL A 428 -31.12 -33.04 22.88
N GLN A 429 -30.82 -34.12 22.16
CA GLN A 429 -29.99 -34.04 20.95
C GLN A 429 -30.85 -33.51 19.81
N ILE A 430 -30.40 -32.46 19.13
CA ILE A 430 -31.01 -31.98 17.89
C ILE A 430 -30.03 -32.29 16.76
N SER A 431 -30.48 -33.05 15.75
CA SER A 431 -29.69 -33.38 14.56
C SER A 431 -30.29 -32.69 13.34
N LEU A 432 -29.46 -31.95 12.60
CA LEU A 432 -29.82 -31.37 11.31
C LEU A 432 -29.39 -32.32 10.20
N ILE A 433 -30.35 -32.77 9.39
CA ILE A 433 -30.14 -33.75 8.33
C ILE A 433 -30.40 -33.09 6.98
N ALA A 434 -29.45 -33.20 6.05
CA ALA A 434 -29.57 -32.78 4.66
C ALA A 434 -29.13 -33.91 3.74
N ALA A 435 -29.90 -34.17 2.68
CA ALA A 435 -29.62 -35.25 1.71
C ALA A 435 -29.30 -36.61 2.38
N ASP A 436 -30.11 -37.00 3.38
CA ASP A 436 -29.97 -38.23 4.17
C ASP A 436 -28.65 -38.35 4.97
N THR A 437 -27.95 -37.23 5.19
CA THR A 437 -26.73 -37.17 6.00
C THR A 437 -26.86 -36.17 7.15
N ILE A 438 -26.35 -36.51 8.32
CA ILE A 438 -26.27 -35.58 9.46
C ILE A 438 -25.26 -34.49 9.09
N ASN A 439 -25.76 -33.25 8.99
CA ASN A 439 -24.96 -32.07 8.68
C ASN A 439 -24.35 -31.45 9.96
N ALA A 440 -25.14 -31.38 11.03
CA ALA A 440 -24.73 -30.82 12.32
C ALA A 440 -25.56 -31.43 13.46
N ILE A 441 -25.01 -31.38 14.68
CA ILE A 441 -25.69 -31.78 15.92
C ILE A 441 -25.51 -30.67 16.95
N THR A 442 -26.54 -30.43 17.77
CA THR A 442 -26.45 -29.59 18.97
C THR A 442 -27.32 -30.15 20.10
N PHE A 443 -27.28 -29.53 21.28
CA PHE A 443 -28.03 -29.95 22.46
C PHE A 443 -28.80 -28.81 23.09
N SER A 444 -30.02 -29.08 23.53
CA SER A 444 -30.80 -28.09 24.26
C SER A 444 -30.21 -27.76 25.63
N GLU A 445 -30.22 -26.50 26.02
CA GLU A 445 -29.73 -26.04 27.33
C GLU A 445 -30.76 -26.19 28.45
N VAL A 446 -30.43 -25.73 29.65
CA VAL A 446 -31.30 -25.76 30.84
C VAL A 446 -32.65 -25.09 30.57
N ASP A 447 -32.66 -24.02 29.77
CA ASP A 447 -33.86 -23.29 29.37
C ASP A 447 -34.52 -23.85 28.09
N GLY A 448 -34.03 -24.99 27.60
CA GLY A 448 -34.52 -25.70 26.42
C GLY A 448 -34.05 -25.11 25.10
N LYS A 449 -33.30 -24.00 25.09
CA LYS A 449 -32.84 -23.38 23.84
C LYS A 449 -31.79 -24.20 23.14
N TYR A 450 -31.78 -24.12 21.83
CA TYR A 450 -30.74 -24.67 20.97
C TYR A 450 -30.48 -23.73 19.79
N ALA A 451 -29.27 -23.77 19.24
CA ALA A 451 -28.97 -23.07 18.00
C ALA A 451 -27.90 -23.79 17.16
N PHE A 452 -27.98 -23.54 15.85
CA PHE A 452 -27.01 -23.88 14.83
C PHE A 452 -26.65 -22.62 14.06
N LEU A 453 -25.36 -22.36 13.93
CA LEU A 453 -24.82 -21.24 13.17
C LEU A 453 -24.17 -21.74 11.88
N GLY A 454 -23.92 -20.84 10.92
CA GLY A 454 -23.11 -21.17 9.75
C GLY A 454 -23.74 -22.21 8.80
N LEU A 455 -25.08 -22.31 8.77
CA LEU A 455 -25.78 -23.28 7.92
C LEU A 455 -25.88 -22.78 6.49
N THR A 456 -25.49 -23.59 5.51
CA THR A 456 -25.72 -23.26 4.09
C THR A 456 -27.21 -23.20 3.79
N ALA A 457 -27.64 -22.28 2.93
CA ALA A 457 -29.03 -22.18 2.52
C ALA A 457 -29.52 -23.49 1.89
N GLY A 458 -30.74 -23.90 2.23
CA GLY A 458 -31.32 -25.16 1.76
C GLY A 458 -32.37 -25.75 2.69
N ASP A 459 -32.85 -26.92 2.31
CA ASP A 459 -33.85 -27.68 3.05
C ASP A 459 -33.17 -28.70 3.98
N TYR A 460 -33.63 -28.73 5.23
CA TYR A 460 -33.13 -29.63 6.25
C TYR A 460 -34.29 -30.30 6.98
N ILE A 461 -33.98 -31.44 7.58
CA ILE A 461 -34.82 -32.13 8.55
C ILE A 461 -34.19 -31.94 9.92
N VAL A 462 -34.96 -31.45 10.88
CA VAL A 462 -34.57 -31.33 12.29
C VAL A 462 -35.13 -32.53 13.02
N GLN A 463 -34.27 -33.37 13.58
CA GLN A 463 -34.65 -34.58 14.30
C GLN A 463 -34.20 -34.51 15.75
N THR A 464 -35.06 -34.87 16.69
CA THR A 464 -34.72 -34.92 18.12
C THR A 464 -34.51 -36.33 18.63
N GLU A 465 -33.56 -36.47 19.56
CA GLU A 465 -33.32 -37.73 20.27
C GLU A 465 -33.04 -37.46 21.75
N LYS A 466 -33.76 -38.14 22.63
CA LYS A 466 -33.50 -38.15 24.08
C LYS A 466 -34.09 -39.42 24.70
N THR A 467 -33.32 -40.11 25.54
CA THR A 467 -33.82 -41.28 26.28
C THR A 467 -35.04 -40.89 27.12
N GLY A 468 -36.12 -41.69 27.03
CA GLY A 468 -37.38 -41.43 27.72
C GLY A 468 -38.36 -40.53 26.96
N TYR A 469 -37.99 -40.08 25.76
CA TYR A 469 -38.85 -39.27 24.89
C TYR A 469 -38.99 -39.90 23.50
N GLU A 470 -40.11 -39.65 22.84
CA GLU A 470 -40.32 -39.98 21.44
C GLU A 470 -39.54 -39.01 20.53
N THR A 471 -39.03 -39.53 19.42
CA THR A 471 -38.36 -38.73 18.38
C THR A 471 -39.37 -37.79 17.72
N SER A 472 -39.03 -36.51 17.66
CA SER A 472 -39.74 -35.52 16.84
C SER A 472 -38.97 -35.22 15.56
N THR A 473 -39.67 -34.82 14.52
CA THR A 473 -39.09 -34.50 13.21
C THR A 473 -39.81 -33.32 12.59
N GLU A 474 -39.06 -32.25 12.28
CA GLU A 474 -39.57 -31.01 11.69
C GLU A 474 -38.81 -30.68 10.41
N GLN A 475 -39.44 -29.92 9.52
CA GLN A 475 -38.78 -29.37 8.32
C GLN A 475 -38.24 -27.97 8.60
N ALA A 476 -37.02 -27.70 8.16
CA ALA A 476 -36.39 -26.38 8.23
C ALA A 476 -35.96 -25.92 6.84
N ILE A 477 -36.28 -24.67 6.51
CA ILE A 477 -35.78 -23.99 5.32
C ILE A 477 -34.83 -22.90 5.80
N ILE A 478 -33.56 -23.02 5.44
CA ILE A 478 -32.52 -22.06 5.82
C ILE A 478 -32.26 -21.13 4.64
N SER A 479 -32.26 -19.84 4.93
CA SER A 479 -31.88 -18.79 3.97
C SER A 479 -30.60 -18.10 4.45
N SER A 480 -29.74 -17.71 3.52
CA SER A 480 -28.51 -16.97 3.83
C SER A 480 -28.84 -15.64 4.51
N ASN A 481 -28.00 -15.25 5.47
CA ASN A 481 -28.13 -14.03 6.27
C ASN A 481 -29.52 -13.85 6.92
N GLN A 482 -30.14 -14.96 7.34
CA GLN A 482 -31.45 -14.96 8.02
C GLN A 482 -31.42 -15.92 9.20
N GLU A 483 -32.28 -15.63 10.18
CA GLU A 483 -32.55 -16.53 11.30
C GLU A 483 -33.88 -17.28 11.09
N THR A 484 -33.83 -18.59 11.13
CA THR A 484 -35.01 -19.47 11.15
C THR A 484 -35.26 -19.93 12.58
N THR A 485 -36.52 -19.87 13.03
CA THR A 485 -36.92 -20.35 14.37
C THR A 485 -37.81 -21.58 14.26
N ILE A 486 -37.47 -22.66 14.96
CA ILE A 486 -38.28 -23.88 15.07
C ILE A 486 -38.35 -24.31 16.53
N ASP A 487 -39.51 -24.12 17.15
CA ASP A 487 -39.78 -24.67 18.48
C ASP A 487 -40.29 -26.11 18.35
N ILE A 488 -39.77 -27.00 19.20
CA ILE A 488 -40.04 -28.43 19.12
C ILE A 488 -40.74 -28.88 20.40
N ILE A 489 -41.84 -29.63 20.24
CA ILE A 489 -42.53 -30.28 21.36
C ILE A 489 -42.21 -31.78 21.30
N ILE A 490 -41.75 -32.36 22.41
CA ILE A 490 -41.49 -33.80 22.55
C ILE A 490 -42.40 -34.45 23.60
N SER A 491 -42.85 -35.67 23.31
CA SER A 491 -43.64 -36.53 24.20
C SER A 491 -42.75 -37.52 24.94
N GLU A 492 -43.11 -37.90 26.17
CA GLU A 492 -42.45 -39.01 26.86
C GLU A 492 -42.78 -40.34 26.16
N SER A 493 -41.79 -41.23 26.04
CA SER A 493 -41.98 -42.57 25.49
C SER A 493 -42.84 -43.40 26.43
N GLN A 494 -43.89 -44.06 25.92
CA GLN A 494 -44.78 -44.92 26.70
C GLN A 494 -44.12 -46.18 27.26
#